data_AF-D9SLR7-F1
#
_entry.id   AF-D9SLR7-F1
#
_cell.length_a   1.000
_cell.length_b   1.000
_cell.length_c   1.000
_cell.angle_alpha   90.00
_cell.angle_beta   90.00
_cell.angle_gamma   90.00
#
_symmetry.space_group_name_H-M   'P 1'
#
loop_
_entity.id
_entity.type
_entity.pdbx_description
1 polymer ?
#
loop_
_entity_poly.entity_id
_entity_poly.type
_entity_poly.pdbx_seq_one_letter_code
_entity_poly.pdbx_strand_id
1 'polypeptide(L)'
;MDAYGHILRGIIETILLVVANFVFIKKELKLKECLNLVYIFMPISIFIRFLPIQSSLTTIINAIIQIIVIATLCKIEVHKAIFGVLTSITCLALSEGINILFLRQVLHLNLENVFSDPLKKELYGIPSLILFAVVLRIVYLLRRKRTSVQI
;
A
#
# COMPACT_ATOMS: atom_id res chain seq x y z
N MET A 1 24.99 -0.67 -3.59
CA MET A 1 24.13 -0.06 -4.64
C MET A 1 22.67 -0.19 -4.22
N ASP A 2 22.41 0.01 -2.91
CA ASP A 2 21.35 -0.74 -2.20
C ASP A 2 20.15 0.14 -1.82
N ALA A 3 20.30 1.46 -1.93
CA ALA A 3 19.25 2.42 -1.60
C ALA A 3 18.14 2.51 -2.68
N TYR A 4 18.48 2.28 -3.95
CA TYR A 4 17.54 2.50 -5.06
C TYR A 4 16.35 1.53 -5.06
N GLY A 5 16.57 0.25 -4.71
CA GLY A 5 15.52 -0.75 -4.65
C GLY A 5 14.45 -0.43 -3.60
N HIS A 6 14.87 -0.01 -2.41
CA HIS A 6 13.98 0.40 -1.32
C HIS A 6 13.13 1.63 -1.68
N ILE A 7 13.72 2.59 -2.39
CA ILE A 7 13.01 3.81 -2.81
C ILE A 7 11.94 3.48 -3.85
N LEU A 8 12.27 2.69 -4.88
CA LEU A 8 11.33 2.38 -5.96
C LEU A 8 10.09 1.64 -5.43
N ARG A 9 10.29 0.58 -4.64
CA ARG A 9 9.16 -0.16 -4.04
C ARG A 9 8.37 0.74 -3.11
N GLY A 10 9.04 1.54 -2.27
CA GLY A 10 8.38 2.47 -1.35
C GLY A 10 7.47 3.47 -2.07
N ILE A 11 7.88 3.98 -3.24
CA ILE A 11 7.07 4.88 -4.07
C ILE A 11 5.83 4.14 -4.60
N ILE A 12 5.98 2.95 -5.19
CA ILE A 12 4.87 2.18 -5.75
C ILE A 12 3.87 1.81 -4.66
N GLU A 13 4.36 1.36 -3.50
CA GLU A 13 3.53 1.01 -2.34
C GLU A 13 2.73 2.22 -1.83
N THR A 14 3.38 3.38 -1.71
CA THR A 14 2.73 4.63 -1.28
C THR A 14 1.58 5.01 -2.22
N ILE A 15 1.81 4.95 -3.54
CA ILE A 15 0.79 5.24 -4.55
C ILE A 15 -0.39 4.27 -4.40
N LEU A 16 -0.11 2.97 -4.29
CA LEU A 16 -1.16 1.94 -4.15
C LEU A 16 -1.97 2.12 -2.86
N LEU A 17 -1.33 2.43 -1.73
CA LEU A 17 -2.03 2.67 -0.46
C LEU A 17 -2.92 3.91 -0.54
N VAL A 18 -2.47 5.01 -1.16
CA VAL A 18 -3.31 6.20 -1.36
C VAL A 18 -4.53 5.86 -2.22
N VAL A 19 -4.33 5.16 -3.35
CA VAL A 19 -5.44 4.72 -4.23
C VAL A 19 -6.41 3.80 -3.48
N ALA A 20 -5.88 2.84 -2.71
CA ALA A 20 -6.66 1.89 -1.93
C ALA A 20 -7.60 2.60 -0.95
N ASN A 21 -7.12 3.63 -0.26
CA ASN A 21 -7.92 4.42 0.66
C ASN A 21 -9.17 5.01 -0.02
N PHE A 22 -9.04 5.61 -1.20
CA PHE A 22 -10.22 6.11 -1.94
C PHE A 22 -11.16 4.99 -2.40
N VAL A 23 -10.60 3.83 -2.76
CA VAL A 23 -11.40 2.66 -3.15
C VAL A 23 -12.24 2.16 -1.95
N PHE A 24 -11.64 2.03 -0.77
CA PHE A 24 -12.32 1.50 0.42
C PHE A 24 -13.23 2.50 1.13
N ILE A 25 -12.86 3.79 1.18
CA ILE A 25 -13.70 4.85 1.74
C ILE A 25 -14.92 5.16 0.85
N LYS A 26 -14.98 4.57 -0.36
CA LYS A 26 -16.04 4.81 -1.35
C LYS A 26 -16.13 6.26 -1.82
N LYS A 27 -15.07 7.04 -1.64
CA LYS A 27 -14.97 8.41 -2.18
C LYS A 27 -14.66 8.33 -3.67
N GLU A 28 -15.23 9.25 -4.44
CA GLU A 28 -14.85 9.41 -5.85
C GLU A 28 -13.37 9.75 -5.96
N LEU A 29 -12.70 9.08 -6.90
CA LEU A 29 -11.26 9.18 -7.06
C LEU A 29 -10.95 10.43 -7.88
N LYS A 30 -10.87 11.58 -7.20
CA LYS A 30 -10.48 12.84 -7.83
C LYS A 30 -8.96 12.84 -7.98
N LEU A 31 -8.48 12.82 -9.22
CA LEU A 31 -7.06 12.75 -9.54
C LEU A 31 -6.23 13.84 -8.81
N LYS A 32 -6.77 15.06 -8.72
CA LYS A 32 -6.11 16.17 -7.99
C LYS A 32 -5.91 15.88 -6.50
N GLU A 33 -6.93 15.33 -5.82
CA GLU A 33 -6.81 14.97 -4.40
C GLU A 33 -5.81 13.81 -4.20
N CYS A 34 -5.85 12.81 -5.08
CA CYS A 34 -4.92 11.69 -5.06
C CYS A 34 -3.46 12.14 -5.26
N LEU A 35 -3.21 13.01 -6.25
CA LEU A 35 -1.87 13.53 -6.52
C LEU A 35 -1.34 14.37 -5.36
N ASN A 36 -2.18 15.23 -4.76
CA ASN A 36 -1.79 16.02 -3.58
C ASN A 36 -1.41 15.12 -2.40
N LEU A 37 -2.16 14.04 -2.16
CA LEU A 37 -1.83 13.08 -1.11
C LEU A 37 -0.52 12.33 -1.38
N VAL A 38 -0.31 11.84 -2.60
CA VAL A 38 0.95 11.17 -2.97
C VAL A 38 2.12 12.13 -2.81
N TYR A 39 1.99 13.37 -3.29
CA TYR A 39 3.03 14.39 -3.21
C TYR A 39 3.44 14.70 -1.76
N ILE A 40 2.48 14.75 -0.84
CA ILE A 40 2.75 15.02 0.59
C ILE A 40 3.23 13.77 1.32
N PHE A 41 2.61 12.62 1.07
CA PHE A 41 2.85 11.40 1.84
C PHE A 41 4.15 10.69 1.42
N MET A 42 4.52 10.75 0.14
CA MET A 42 5.73 10.11 -0.38
C MET A 42 7.03 10.56 0.32
N PRO A 43 7.36 11.87 0.43
CA PRO A 43 8.58 12.30 1.12
C PRO A 43 8.54 11.93 2.61
N ILE A 44 7.37 11.98 3.25
CA ILE A 44 7.22 11.59 4.67
C ILE A 44 7.50 10.10 4.84
N SER A 45 6.92 9.25 3.98
CA SER A 45 7.13 7.80 4.04
C SER A 45 8.58 7.41 3.78
N ILE A 46 9.24 8.08 2.82
CA ILE A 46 10.67 7.89 2.54
C ILE A 46 11.49 8.29 3.77
N PHE A 47 11.20 9.45 4.39
CA PHE A 47 11.90 9.88 5.60
C PHE A 47 11.77 8.87 6.74
N ILE A 48 10.55 8.36 7.01
CA ILE A 48 10.30 7.37 8.07
C ILE A 48 11.04 6.05 7.79
N ARG A 49 11.16 5.65 6.52
CA ARG A 49 11.93 4.44 6.14
C ARG A 49 13.44 4.58 6.37
N PHE A 50 13.97 5.80 6.38
CA PHE A 50 15.38 6.06 6.70
C PHE A 50 15.64 6.15 8.22
N LEU A 51 14.61 6.16 9.06
CA LEU A 51 14.81 6.06 10.50
C LEU A 51 15.34 4.65 10.86
N PRO A 52 16.32 4.53 11.76
CA PRO A 52 16.88 3.26 12.21
C PRO A 52 15.95 2.56 13.22
N ILE A 53 14.68 2.40 12.84
CA ILE A 53 13.64 1.71 13.61
C ILE A 53 13.33 0.36 12.99
N GLN A 54 12.73 -0.53 13.76
CA GLN A 54 12.24 -1.81 13.25
C GLN A 54 11.25 -1.56 12.09
N SER A 55 11.39 -2.33 11.01
CA SER A 55 10.59 -2.13 9.79
C SER A 55 9.08 -2.25 10.02
N SER A 56 8.64 -3.03 11.02
CA SER A 56 7.23 -3.14 11.42
C SER A 56 6.69 -1.84 12.04
N LEU A 57 7.49 -1.13 12.83
CA LEU A 57 7.11 0.15 13.45
C LEU A 57 6.97 1.26 12.40
N THR A 58 7.82 1.24 11.37
CA THR A 58 7.74 2.15 10.22
C THR A 58 6.36 2.11 9.57
N THR A 59 5.79 0.91 9.39
CA THR A 59 4.44 0.72 8.80
C THR A 59 3.34 1.32 9.68
N ILE A 60 3.43 1.16 11.00
CA ILE A 60 2.46 1.71 11.95
C ILE A 60 2.50 3.24 11.95
N ILE A 61 3.71 3.82 11.98
CA ILE A 61 3.89 5.28 11.93
C ILE A 61 3.34 5.84 10.61
N ASN A 62 3.66 5.18 9.49
CA ASN A 62 3.09 5.53 8.18
C ASN A 62 1.56 5.48 8.18
N ALA A 63 0.95 4.48 8.81
CA ALA A 63 -0.51 4.36 8.92
C ALA A 63 -1.13 5.55 9.66
N ILE A 64 -0.55 5.91 10.82
CA ILE A 64 -1.04 7.03 11.65
C ILE A 64 -0.98 8.33 10.85
N ILE A 65 0.15 8.60 10.19
CA ILE A 65 0.32 9.80 9.39
C ILE A 65 -0.65 9.80 8.20
N GLN A 66 -0.85 8.66 7.54
CA GLN A 66 -1.78 8.55 6.43
C GLN A 66 -3.22 8.86 6.87
N ILE A 67 -3.63 8.39 8.05
CA ILE A 67 -4.95 8.71 8.62
C ILE A 67 -5.10 10.21 8.83
N ILE A 68 -4.11 10.87 9.44
CA ILE A 68 -4.12 12.31 9.70
C ILE A 68 -4.20 13.11 8.39
N VAL A 69 -3.34 12.76 7.43
CA VAL A 69 -3.25 13.46 6.14
C VAL A 69 -4.55 13.29 5.33
N ILE A 70 -5.14 12.09 5.31
CA ILE A 70 -6.42 11.85 4.61
C ILE A 70 -7.57 12.59 5.30
N ALA A 71 -7.68 12.50 6.63
CA ALA A 71 -8.76 13.16 7.36
C ALA A 71 -8.74 14.68 7.16
N THR A 72 -7.54 15.28 7.20
CA THR A 72 -7.36 16.73 7.06
C THR A 72 -7.51 17.22 5.63
N LEU A 73 -6.80 16.64 4.65
CA LEU A 73 -6.78 17.16 3.28
C LEU A 73 -8.02 16.78 2.47
N CYS A 74 -8.55 15.58 2.70
CA CYS A 74 -9.75 15.12 1.99
C CYS A 74 -11.05 15.47 2.70
N LYS A 75 -10.99 16.11 3.89
CA LYS A 75 -12.13 16.47 4.74
C LYS A 75 -13.06 15.26 5.00
N ILE A 76 -12.45 14.12 5.32
CA ILE A 76 -13.15 12.86 5.59
C ILE A 76 -13.20 12.67 7.10
N GLU A 77 -14.33 12.18 7.61
CA GLU A 77 -14.45 11.84 9.03
C GLU A 77 -13.37 10.84 9.44
N VAL A 78 -12.75 11.07 10.61
CA VAL A 78 -11.59 10.30 11.08
C VAL A 78 -11.86 8.80 11.10
N HIS A 79 -13.05 8.37 11.50
CA HIS A 79 -13.42 6.95 11.52
C HIS A 79 -13.39 6.29 10.13
N LYS A 80 -13.79 7.02 9.08
CA LYS A 80 -13.69 6.55 7.68
C LYS A 80 -12.24 6.49 7.21
N ALA A 81 -11.43 7.48 7.59
CA ALA A 81 -9.99 7.48 7.28
C ALA A 81 -9.28 6.28 7.95
N ILE A 82 -9.55 6.03 9.23
CA ILE A 82 -9.05 4.85 9.96
C ILE A 82 -9.46 3.56 9.23
N PHE A 83 -10.75 3.41 8.93
CA PHE A 83 -11.26 2.23 8.23
C PHE A 83 -10.55 2.00 6.88
N GLY A 84 -10.40 3.05 6.08
CA GLY A 84 -9.72 2.98 4.79
C GLY A 84 -8.27 2.53 4.92
N VAL A 85 -7.51 3.12 5.85
CA VAL A 85 -6.08 2.86 6.00
C VAL A 85 -5.84 1.46 6.54
N LEU A 86 -6.59 1.05 7.58
CA LEU A 86 -6.47 -0.29 8.14
C LEU A 86 -6.85 -1.37 7.12
N THR A 87 -7.92 -1.15 6.34
CA THR A 87 -8.30 -2.08 5.27
C THR A 87 -7.22 -2.17 4.21
N SER A 88 -6.64 -1.03 3.81
CA SER A 88 -5.57 -0.96 2.80
C SER A 88 -4.32 -1.73 3.24
N ILE A 89 -3.87 -1.50 4.48
CA ILE A 89 -2.69 -2.18 5.04
C ILE A 89 -2.95 -3.67 5.22
N THR A 90 -4.15 -4.06 5.66
CA THR A 90 -4.53 -5.47 5.79
C THR A 90 -4.51 -6.18 4.44
N CYS A 91 -5.08 -5.57 3.40
CA CYS A 91 -5.05 -6.14 2.05
C CYS A 91 -3.62 -6.23 1.48
N LEU A 92 -2.77 -5.23 1.75
CA LEU A 92 -1.36 -5.29 1.36
C LEU A 92 -0.62 -6.42 2.09
N ALA A 93 -0.80 -6.55 3.41
CA ALA A 93 -0.20 -7.61 4.22
C ALA A 93 -0.66 -9.01 3.77
N LEU A 94 -1.95 -9.18 3.44
CA LEU A 94 -2.46 -10.42 2.86
C LEU A 94 -1.81 -10.71 1.50
N SER A 95 -1.62 -9.69 0.67
CA SER A 95 -0.97 -9.83 -0.64
C SER A 95 0.50 -10.24 -0.48
N GLU A 96 1.20 -9.71 0.53
CA GLU A 96 2.56 -10.14 0.89
C GLU A 96 2.58 -11.58 1.41
N GLY A 97 1.64 -11.96 2.27
CA GLY A 97 1.52 -13.34 2.77
C GLY A 97 1.30 -14.35 1.64
N ILE A 98 0.38 -14.04 0.71
CA ILE A 98 0.13 -14.88 -0.48
C ILE A 98 1.39 -14.97 -1.34
N ASN A 99 2.10 -13.86 -1.53
CA ASN A 99 3.35 -13.85 -2.28
C ASN A 99 4.42 -14.74 -1.62
N ILE A 100 4.58 -14.69 -0.30
CA ILE A 100 5.53 -15.57 0.41
C ILE A 100 5.17 -17.06 0.21
N LEU A 101 3.87 -17.40 0.28
CA LEU A 101 3.41 -18.75 0.00
C LEU A 101 3.72 -19.17 -1.45
N PHE A 102 3.50 -18.28 -2.42
CA PHE A 102 3.83 -18.51 -3.82
C PHE A 102 5.34 -18.74 -4.02
N LEU A 103 6.20 -17.89 -3.46
CA LEU A 103 7.66 -18.02 -3.55
C LEU A 103 8.14 -19.37 -2.97
N ARG A 104 7.54 -19.82 -1.86
CA ARG A 104 7.93 -21.07 -1.20
C ARG A 104 7.38 -22.31 -1.91
N GLN A 105 6.09 -22.30 -2.28
CA GLN A 105 5.40 -23.50 -2.76
C GLN A 105 5.54 -23.71 -4.27
N VAL A 106 5.61 -22.63 -5.05
CA VAL A 106 5.65 -22.70 -6.51
C VAL A 106 7.07 -22.57 -7.05
N LEU A 107 7.86 -21.63 -6.50
CA LEU A 107 9.23 -21.40 -6.95
C LEU A 107 10.27 -22.17 -6.12
N HIS A 108 9.84 -22.87 -5.06
CA HIS A 108 10.69 -23.65 -4.16
C HIS A 108 11.92 -22.89 -3.63
N LEU A 109 11.78 -21.57 -3.46
CA LEU A 109 12.87 -20.71 -3.00
C LEU A 109 13.13 -20.90 -1.51
N ASN A 110 14.41 -20.91 -1.12
CA ASN A 110 14.79 -20.82 0.28
C ASN A 110 14.53 -19.38 0.79
N LEU A 111 13.48 -19.23 1.61
CA LEU A 111 13.07 -17.94 2.16
C LEU A 111 14.15 -17.29 3.03
N GLU A 112 14.98 -18.07 3.73
CA GLU A 112 16.07 -17.52 4.54
C GLU A 112 17.11 -16.81 3.67
N ASN A 113 17.42 -17.39 2.50
CA ASN A 113 18.34 -16.79 1.52
C ASN A 113 17.74 -15.57 0.81
N VAL A 114 16.41 -15.52 0.67
CA VAL A 114 15.73 -14.37 0.06
C VAL A 114 15.61 -13.22 1.05
N PHE A 115 15.36 -13.50 2.33
CA PHE A 115 15.20 -12.47 3.36
C PHE A 115 16.51 -11.97 3.96
N SER A 116 17.61 -12.72 3.83
CA SER A 116 18.94 -12.29 4.27
C SER A 116 19.54 -11.21 3.37
N ASP A 117 19.15 -11.16 2.10
CA ASP A 117 19.59 -10.17 1.13
C ASP A 117 18.51 -9.09 0.93
N PRO A 118 18.76 -7.84 1.34
CA PRO A 118 17.81 -6.74 1.19
C PRO A 118 17.32 -6.57 -0.25
N LEU A 119 18.18 -6.72 -1.26
CA LEU A 119 17.80 -6.52 -2.66
C LEU A 119 16.87 -7.63 -3.14
N LYS A 120 17.14 -8.88 -2.76
CA LYS A 120 16.27 -10.01 -3.10
C LYS A 120 14.91 -9.85 -2.43
N LYS A 121 14.87 -9.47 -1.15
CA LYS A 121 13.63 -9.22 -0.42
C LYS A 121 12.76 -8.18 -1.13
N GLU A 122 13.35 -7.09 -1.62
CA GLU A 122 12.61 -6.05 -2.34
C GLU A 122 12.11 -6.53 -3.71
N LEU A 123 12.97 -7.20 -4.49
CA LEU A 123 12.63 -7.69 -5.82
C LEU A 123 11.53 -8.76 -5.79
N TYR A 124 11.68 -9.75 -4.89
CA TYR A 124 10.67 -10.78 -4.67
C TYR A 124 9.44 -10.25 -3.94
N GLY A 125 9.46 -9.03 -3.42
CA GLY A 125 8.30 -8.32 -2.89
C GLY A 125 7.45 -7.64 -3.96
N ILE A 126 7.98 -7.36 -5.16
CA ILE A 126 7.23 -6.69 -6.24
C ILE A 126 5.94 -7.44 -6.64
N PRO A 127 5.92 -8.78 -6.76
CA PRO A 127 4.71 -9.51 -7.12
C PRO A 127 3.54 -9.30 -6.14
N SER A 128 3.81 -9.04 -4.84
CA SER A 128 2.75 -8.72 -3.88
C SER A 128 2.07 -7.38 -4.18
N LEU A 129 2.83 -6.39 -4.65
CA LEU A 129 2.29 -5.09 -5.06
C LEU A 129 1.41 -5.22 -6.32
N ILE A 130 1.81 -6.09 -7.25
CA ILE A 130 1.01 -6.40 -8.44
C ILE A 130 -0.30 -7.07 -8.01
N LEU A 131 -0.24 -8.07 -7.12
CA LEU A 131 -1.42 -8.73 -6.57
C LEU A 131 -2.35 -7.73 -5.89
N PHE A 132 -1.81 -6.84 -5.07
CA PHE A 132 -2.58 -5.80 -4.40
C PHE A 132 -3.26 -4.85 -5.40
N ALA A 133 -2.55 -4.41 -6.45
CA ALA A 133 -3.13 -3.59 -7.51
C ALA A 133 -4.28 -4.29 -8.25
N VAL A 134 -4.17 -5.59 -8.50
CA VAL A 134 -5.24 -6.41 -9.10
C VAL A 134 -6.46 -6.47 -8.17
N VAL A 135 -6.26 -6.70 -6.87
CA VAL A 135 -7.35 -6.68 -5.87
C VAL A 135 -8.07 -5.33 -5.89
N LEU A 136 -7.33 -4.21 -5.87
CA LEU A 136 -7.92 -2.87 -5.93
C LEU A 136 -8.72 -2.65 -7.21
N ARG A 137 -8.21 -3.12 -8.36
CA ARG A 137 -8.91 -3.03 -9.64
C ARG A 137 -10.23 -3.81 -9.63
N ILE A 138 -10.22 -5.03 -9.10
CA ILE A 138 -11.43 -5.87 -8.97
C ILE A 138 -12.46 -5.17 -8.08
N VAL A 139 -12.05 -4.71 -6.89
CA VAL A 139 -12.95 -4.01 -5.95
C VAL A 139 -13.56 -2.76 -6.58
N TYR A 140 -12.75 -1.97 -7.30
CA TYR A 140 -13.23 -0.78 -8.01
C TYR A 140 -14.27 -1.10 -9.09
N LEU A 141 -14.04 -2.14 -9.90
CA LEU A 141 -14.97 -2.55 -10.96
C LEU A 141 -16.28 -3.11 -10.40
N LEU A 142 -16.22 -3.93 -9.35
CA LEU A 142 -17.41 -4.47 -8.67
C LEU A 142 -18.27 -3.34 -8.09
N ARG A 143 -17.64 -2.29 -7.56
CA ARG A 143 -18.34 -1.10 -7.07
C ARG A 143 -19.04 -0.33 -8.19
N ARG A 144 -18.34 -0.07 -9.30
CA ARG A 144 -18.90 0.68 -10.45
C ARG A 144 -20.11 -0.03 -11.06
N LYS A 145 -20.09 -1.37 -11.12
CA LYS A 145 -21.24 -2.17 -11.58
C LYS A 145 -22.46 -2.03 -10.67
N ARG A 146 -22.30 -1.93 -9.35
CA ARG A 146 -23.45 -1.74 -8.45
C ARG A 146 -24.14 -0.38 -8.62
N THR A 147 -23.37 0.68 -8.89
CA THR A 147 -23.93 2.02 -9.11
C THR A 147 -24.68 2.15 -10.44
N SER A 148 -24.39 1.30 -11.43
CA SER A 148 -25.07 1.29 -12.74
C SER A 148 -26.31 0.40 -12.81
N VAL A 149 -26.59 -0.38 -11.77
CA VAL A 149 -27.77 -1.27 -11.68
C VAL A 149 -28.91 -0.63 -10.87
N GLN A 150 -28.71 0.58 -10.34
CA GLN A 150 -29.73 1.33 -9.57
C GLN A 150 -30.26 2.56 -10.32
N ILE A 151 -30.18 2.59 -11.66
CA ILE A 151 -30.75 3.64 -12.51
C ILE A 151 -31.91 3.03 -13.31
#